data_AF-A0A918QDU5-F1
#
_entry.id   AF-A0A918QDU5-F1
#
_cell.length_a   1.000
_cell.length_b   1.000
_cell.length_c   1.000
_cell.angle_alpha   90.00
_cell.angle_beta   90.00
_cell.angle_gamma   90.00
#
_symmetry.space_group_name_H-M   'P 1'
#
loop_
_entity.id
_entity.type
_entity.pdbx_description
1 polymer ?
#
loop_
_entity_poly.entity_id
_entity_poly.type
_entity_poly.pdbx_seq_one_letter_code
_entity_poly.pdbx_strand_id
1 'polypeptide(L)'
;MDRFRQSFLRRFDLEHTFRFAKQRLGWTTPKLRMPEAADRWTWLPIVSHTQLRLGVPEPTGTGPGRPPGAKNKHPAPRYDVGKTVERPETLKAIGKLAGPGR
;
A
#
# COMPACT_ATOMS: atom_id res chain seq x y z
N MET A 1 -18.19 10.58 11.55
CA MET A 1 -17.61 9.38 10.88
C MET A 1 -16.14 9.59 10.48
N ASP A 2 -15.67 10.83 10.36
CA ASP A 2 -14.33 11.14 9.82
C ASP A 2 -13.16 10.77 10.74
N ARG A 3 -13.29 10.89 12.06
CA ARG A 3 -12.21 10.53 13.01
C ARG A 3 -11.86 9.04 13.01
N PHE A 4 -12.85 8.15 12.92
CA PHE A 4 -12.60 6.72 12.82
C PHE A 4 -11.91 6.35 11.51
N ARG A 5 -12.36 6.95 10.40
CA ARG A 5 -11.73 6.80 9.08
C ARG A 5 -10.29 7.31 9.07
N GLN A 6 -10.05 8.49 9.64
CA GLN A 6 -8.71 9.07 9.74
C GLN A 6 -7.79 8.24 10.64
N SER A 7 -8.29 7.75 11.78
CA SER A 7 -7.53 6.88 12.67
C SER A 7 -7.16 5.55 11.99
N PHE A 8 -8.10 4.95 11.26
CA PHE A 8 -7.84 3.74 10.48
C PHE A 8 -6.78 3.94 9.41
N LEU A 9 -6.75 5.10 8.74
CA LEU A 9 -5.70 5.44 7.78
C LEU A 9 -4.33 5.65 8.46
N ARG A 10 -4.30 6.26 9.65
CA ARG A 10 -3.08 6.50 10.42
C ARG A 10 -2.50 5.26 11.10
N ARG A 11 -3.25 4.16 11.20
CA ARG A 11 -2.82 2.93 11.91
C ARG A 11 -1.49 2.36 11.41
N PHE A 12 -1.14 2.65 10.15
CA PHE A 12 0.07 2.16 9.52
C PHE A 12 1.25 3.13 9.58
N ASP A 13 1.08 4.34 10.13
CA ASP A 13 2.12 5.37 10.13
C ASP A 13 3.37 4.91 10.91
N LEU A 14 3.18 4.17 12.01
CA LEU A 14 4.28 3.63 12.81
C LEU A 14 5.07 2.56 12.06
N GLU A 15 4.39 1.57 11.48
CA GLU A 15 5.04 0.51 10.70
C GLU A 15 5.85 1.12 9.54
N HIS A 16 5.26 2.05 8.80
CA HIS A 16 5.95 2.71 7.70
C HIS A 16 7.13 3.54 8.16
N THR A 17 7.03 4.23 9.30
CA THR A 17 8.15 4.97 9.88
C THR A 17 9.33 4.04 10.20
N PHE A 18 9.08 2.91 10.88
CA PHE A 18 10.14 1.95 11.19
C PHE A 18 10.70 1.26 9.94
N ARG A 19 9.84 0.93 8.97
CA ARG A 19 10.27 0.34 7.69
C ARG A 19 11.17 1.30 6.93
N PHE A 20 10.74 2.55 6.78
CA PHE A 20 11.49 3.60 6.10
C PHE A 20 12.83 3.85 6.80
N ALA A 21 12.84 3.99 8.11
CA ALA A 21 14.06 4.32 8.83
C ALA A 21 15.09 3.18 8.78
N LYS A 22 14.66 1.92 8.81
CA LYS A 22 15.55 0.75 8.61
C LYS A 22 16.08 0.66 7.17
N GLN A 23 15.22 0.82 6.17
CA GLN A 23 15.56 0.54 4.77
C GLN A 23 16.23 1.72 4.05
N ARG A 24 15.87 2.97 4.40
CA ARG A 24 16.29 4.18 3.68
C ARG A 24 17.23 5.06 4.49
N LEU A 25 17.03 5.16 5.81
CA LEU A 25 17.88 5.98 6.68
C LEU A 25 19.01 5.20 7.33
N GLY A 26 19.12 3.89 7.04
CA GLY A 26 20.23 3.06 7.52
C GLY A 26 20.23 2.83 9.03
N TRP A 27 19.06 2.82 9.70
CA TRP A 27 18.98 2.57 11.15
C TRP A 27 19.82 1.35 11.57
N THR A 28 19.77 0.27 10.79
CA THR A 28 20.49 -1.00 11.08
C THR A 28 21.88 -1.08 10.46
N THR A 29 22.39 -0.01 9.86
CA THR A 29 23.68 0.01 9.16
C THR A 29 24.91 0.01 10.09
N PRO A 30 24.95 0.73 11.22
CA PRO A 30 26.20 0.84 11.97
C PRO A 30 26.43 -0.37 12.87
N LYS A 31 27.71 -0.78 12.99
CA LYS A 31 28.15 -1.83 13.91
C LYS A 31 28.63 -1.20 15.21
N LEU A 32 27.69 -0.85 16.09
CA LEU A 32 27.97 -0.20 17.37
C LEU A 32 28.13 -1.27 18.46
N ARG A 33 29.17 -1.15 19.29
CA ARG A 33 29.46 -2.10 20.38
C ARG A 33 28.92 -1.65 21.74
N MET A 34 28.78 -0.34 21.94
CA MET A 34 28.35 0.26 23.20
C MET A 34 26.88 0.69 23.10
N PRO A 35 26.05 0.42 24.11
CA PRO A 35 24.63 0.76 24.08
C PRO A 35 24.40 2.27 23.96
N GLU A 36 25.21 3.09 24.64
CA GLU A 36 25.08 4.55 24.59
C GLU A 36 25.40 5.10 23.19
N ALA A 37 26.26 4.41 22.43
CA ALA A 37 26.53 4.76 21.05
C ALA A 37 25.34 4.42 20.14
N ALA A 38 24.64 3.32 20.39
CA ALA A 38 23.41 2.94 19.69
C ALA A 38 22.26 3.93 19.95
N ASP A 39 22.15 4.43 21.18
CA ASP A 39 21.17 5.48 21.53
C ASP A 39 21.47 6.79 20.80
N ARG A 40 22.73 7.24 20.82
CA ARG A 40 23.15 8.43 20.06
C ARG A 40 22.93 8.28 18.56
N TRP A 41 23.21 7.10 18.00
CA TRP A 41 22.94 6.81 16.60
C TRP A 41 21.45 6.89 16.27
N THR A 42 20.59 6.35 17.14
CA THR A 42 19.12 6.33 16.95
C THR A 42 18.54 7.73 16.76
N TRP A 43 19.13 8.75 17.39
CA TRP A 43 18.73 10.14 17.18
C TRP A 43 18.94 10.63 15.74
N LEU A 44 19.93 10.12 15.01
CA LEU A 44 20.20 10.57 13.63
C LEU A 44 19.07 10.20 12.65
N PRO A 45 18.60 8.93 12.55
CA PRO A 45 17.41 8.60 11.77
C PRO A 45 16.14 9.31 12.25
N ILE A 46 15.95 9.49 13.56
CA ILE A 46 14.76 10.17 14.12
C ILE A 46 14.73 11.64 13.69
N VAL A 47 15.84 12.36 13.85
CA VAL A 47 15.95 13.76 13.45
C VAL A 47 15.78 13.86 11.92
N SER A 48 16.46 13.00 11.15
CA SER A 48 16.33 12.97 9.68
C SER A 48 14.89 12.76 9.23
N HIS A 49 14.18 11.77 9.79
CA HIS A 49 12.76 11.52 9.49
C HIS A 49 11.86 12.70 9.88
N THR A 50 12.16 13.36 10.99
CA THR A 50 11.41 14.55 11.44
C THR A 50 11.64 15.72 10.50
N GLN A 51 12.89 16.00 10.12
CA GLN A 51 13.24 17.06 9.18
C GLN A 51 12.60 16.82 7.81
N LEU A 52 12.61 15.59 7.31
CA LEU A 52 11.95 15.24 6.05
C LEU A 52 10.43 15.48 6.08
N ARG A 53 9.77 15.28 7.24
CA ARG A 53 8.33 15.56 7.39
C ARG A 53 8.02 17.04 7.52
N LEU A 54 8.86 17.79 8.22
CA LEU A 54 8.69 19.24 8.40
C LEU A 54 9.07 20.03 7.15
N GLY A 55 10.02 19.53 6.37
CA GLY A 55 10.49 20.14 5.13
C GLY A 55 9.62 19.81 3.90
N VAL A 56 8.53 19.04 4.05
CA VAL A 56 7.57 18.86 2.97
C VAL A 56 6.93 20.23 2.70
N PRO A 57 7.10 20.82 1.51
CA PRO A 57 6.49 22.10 1.20
C PRO A 57 4.98 21.97 1.35
N GLU A 58 4.35 23.02 1.86
CA GLU A 58 2.90 23.10 1.94
C GLU A 58 2.32 22.74 0.56
N PRO A 59 1.43 21.74 0.47
CA PRO A 59 0.87 21.33 -0.81
C PRO A 59 0.26 22.56 -1.47
N THR A 60 0.90 23.03 -2.53
CA THR A 60 0.54 24.25 -3.23
C THR A 60 -0.73 23.97 -4.02
N GLY A 61 -1.87 24.03 -3.33
CA GLY A 61 -3.19 23.74 -3.87
C GLY A 61 -3.45 22.26 -4.14
N THR A 62 -4.60 22.00 -4.76
CA THR A 62 -4.87 20.71 -5.41
C THR A 62 -3.85 20.59 -6.53
N GLY A 63 -2.77 19.82 -6.29
CA GLY A 63 -1.85 19.42 -7.36
C GLY A 63 -2.67 18.92 -8.55
N PRO A 64 -2.18 19.06 -9.80
CA PRO A 64 -2.95 18.75 -11.00
C PRO A 64 -3.61 17.40 -10.76
N GLY A 65 -4.94 17.43 -10.59
CA GLY A 65 -5.67 16.25 -10.17
C GLY A 65 -5.34 15.09 -11.09
N ARG A 66 -5.59 13.86 -10.66
CA ARG A 66 -5.30 12.66 -11.47
C ARG A 66 -5.68 12.95 -12.93
N PRO A 67 -4.73 12.91 -13.88
CA PRO A 67 -5.05 13.24 -15.26
C PRO A 67 -6.22 12.37 -15.70
N PRO A 68 -7.17 12.91 -16.48
CA PRO A 68 -8.29 12.14 -16.99
C PRO A 68 -7.77 10.82 -17.56
N GLY A 69 -8.25 9.70 -17.02
CA GLY A 69 -7.76 8.40 -17.41
C GLY A 69 -7.90 8.24 -18.92
N ALA A 70 -6.80 8.02 -19.63
CA ALA A 70 -6.86 7.66 -21.04
C ALA A 70 -7.59 6.32 -21.17
N LYS A 71 -8.59 6.26 -22.05
CA LYS A 71 -9.22 4.98 -22.38
C LYS A 71 -8.14 4.03 -22.93
N ASN A 72 -8.16 2.79 -22.48
CA ASN A 72 -7.22 1.78 -22.95
C ASN A 72 -7.43 1.58 -24.46
N LYS A 73 -6.40 1.83 -25.27
CA LYS A 73 -6.48 1.68 -26.74
C LYS A 73 -6.48 0.22 -27.19
N HIS A 74 -6.10 -0.67 -26.29
CA HIS A 74 -6.06 -2.10 -26.54
C HIS A 74 -6.83 -2.85 -25.45
N PRO A 75 -7.55 -3.93 -25.82
CA PRO A 75 -8.13 -4.84 -24.85
C PRO A 75 -7.07 -5.35 -23.87
N ALA A 76 -7.41 -5.40 -22.58
CA ALA A 76 -6.51 -6.00 -21.59
C ALA A 76 -6.29 -7.48 -21.94
N PRO A 77 -5.05 -8.00 -21.83
CA PRO A 77 -4.76 -9.42 -21.99
C PRO A 77 -5.67 -10.22 -21.04
N ARG A 78 -6.54 -11.05 -21.62
CA ARG A 78 -7.35 -12.01 -20.87
C ARG A 78 -6.59 -13.32 -20.86
N TYR A 79 -6.20 -13.74 -19.67
CA TYR A 79 -5.68 -15.08 -19.43
C TYR A 79 -6.84 -16.02 -19.14
N ASP A 80 -6.78 -17.23 -19.69
CA ASP A 80 -7.71 -18.28 -19.29
C ASP A 80 -7.45 -18.64 -17.83
N VAL A 81 -8.42 -18.36 -16.97
CA VAL A 81 -8.30 -18.56 -15.52
C VAL A 81 -8.58 -19.99 -15.10
N GLY A 82 -8.95 -20.90 -16.02
CA GLY A 82 -9.23 -22.33 -15.75
C GLY A 82 -10.46 -22.59 -14.86
N LYS A 83 -10.90 -21.60 -14.08
CA LYS A 83 -12.08 -21.63 -13.19
C LYS A 83 -13.40 -21.75 -13.93
N THR A 84 -13.39 -21.60 -15.26
CA THR A 84 -14.56 -21.79 -16.12
C THR A 84 -14.78 -23.23 -16.55
N VAL A 85 -13.77 -24.11 -16.45
CA VAL A 85 -13.88 -25.54 -16.80
C VAL A 85 -14.79 -26.27 -15.80
N GLU A 86 -14.77 -25.88 -14.53
CA GLU A 86 -15.64 -26.44 -13.48
C GLU A 86 -16.95 -25.67 -13.27
N ARG A 87 -17.13 -24.55 -13.98
CA ARG A 87 -18.38 -23.76 -13.92
C ARG A 87 -19.63 -24.59 -14.25
N PRO A 88 -19.67 -25.48 -15.27
CA PRO A 88 -20.87 -26.29 -15.52
C PRO A 88 -21.20 -27.25 -14.35
N GLU A 89 -20.20 -27.91 -13.76
CA GLU A 89 -20.34 -28.76 -12.56
C GLU A 89 -20.86 -27.94 -11.37
N THR A 90 -20.25 -26.77 -11.13
CA THR A 90 -20.64 -25.86 -10.04
C THR A 90 -22.05 -25.30 -10.24
N LEU A 91 -22.41 -24.90 -11.47
CA LEU A 91 -23.74 -24.40 -11.82
C LEU A 91 -24.82 -25.48 -11.65
N LYS A 92 -24.46 -26.75 -11.87
CA LYS A 92 -25.33 -27.91 -11.65
C LYS A 92 -25.49 -28.19 -10.14
N ALA A 93 -24.40 -28.12 -9.37
CA ALA A 93 -24.41 -28.27 -7.92
C ALA A 93 -25.23 -27.19 -7.19
N ILE A 94 -25.24 -25.95 -7.71
CA ILE A 94 -26.05 -24.84 -7.16
C ILE A 94 -27.45 -24.72 -7.79
N GLY A 95 -27.86 -25.70 -8.61
CA GLY A 95 -29.21 -25.79 -9.18
C GLY A 95 -29.56 -24.74 -10.24
N LYS A 96 -28.58 -23.99 -10.78
CA LYS A 96 -28.81 -22.91 -11.75
C LYS A 96 -28.88 -23.37 -13.21
N LEU A 97 -28.80 -24.66 -13.47
CA LEU A 97 -28.74 -25.25 -14.82
C LEU A 97 -30.08 -25.83 -15.33
N ALA A 98 -31.22 -25.46 -14.75
CA ALA A 98 -32.54 -25.90 -15.21
C ALA A 98 -33.33 -24.77 -15.94
N GLY A 99 -33.39 -24.87 -17.28
CA GLY A 99 -34.46 -24.34 -18.16
C GLY A 99 -34.38 -22.88 -18.62
N PRO A 100 -34.98 -22.52 -19.78
CA PRO A 100 -36.28 -23.04 -20.21
C PRO A 100 -36.25 -23.91 -21.48
N GLY A 101 -37.20 -24.84 -21.51
CA GLY A 101 -37.51 -25.70 -22.65
C GLY A 101 -38.09 -24.95 -23.85
N ARG A 102 -38.03 -25.62 -25.00
CA ARG A 102 -38.89 -25.39 -26.15
C ARG A 102 -40.05 -26.37 -26.09
#